data_AF-T0T516-F1
#
_entry.id   AF-T0T516-F1
#
_cell.length_a   1.000
_cell.length_b   1.000
_cell.length_c   1.000
_cell.angle_alpha   90.00
_cell.angle_beta   90.00
_cell.angle_gamma   90.00
#
_symmetry.space_group_name_H-M   'P 1'
#
loop_
_entity.id
_entity.type
_entity.pdbx_description
1 polymer ?
#
loop_
_entity_poly.entity_id
_entity_poly.type
_entity_poly.pdbx_seq_one_letter_code
_entity_poly.pdbx_strand_id
1 'polypeptide(L)'
;MIELKDVPFNMNYTILDNLRDEPVDFAEMQQGILFLIKDLETITSPVEKAIAQSRIGVFQRMCWQLDKAEASLKEAFEVLRENRYMPGVVNTGIRLAHVYHWNEEYAKAEELFTKCLDICRKSNDNNVKKYESFCLQHLGKCRFDQAMFNDALNFFLGALDLRLFEGNLDLINSTRHAIAIAKEKADNV
;
A
#
# COMPACT_ATOMS: atom_id res chain seq x y z
N MET A 1 -16.10 -3.91 -12.85
CA MET A 1 -15.58 -3.19 -11.67
C MET A 1 -15.70 -1.71 -11.93
N ILE A 2 -16.31 -0.95 -11.02
CA ILE A 2 -16.36 0.52 -11.13
C ILE A 2 -14.94 1.13 -11.09
N GLU A 3 -14.67 2.09 -11.98
CA GLU A 3 -13.44 2.89 -11.90
C GLU A 3 -13.57 3.94 -10.79
N LEU A 4 -12.45 4.35 -10.18
CA LEU A 4 -12.49 5.31 -9.06
C LEU A 4 -13.08 6.67 -9.46
N LYS A 5 -12.91 7.07 -10.73
CA LYS A 5 -13.46 8.32 -11.26
C LYS A 5 -15.00 8.31 -11.35
N ASP A 6 -15.61 7.13 -11.30
CA ASP A 6 -17.06 6.96 -11.39
C ASP A 6 -17.71 6.79 -10.00
N VAL A 7 -16.92 6.85 -8.92
CA VAL A 7 -17.44 6.86 -7.55
C VAL A 7 -17.98 8.25 -7.24
N PRO A 8 -19.26 8.40 -6.82
CA PRO A 8 -19.89 9.72 -6.64
C PRO A 8 -19.50 10.40 -5.29
N PHE A 9 -18.28 10.14 -4.81
CA PHE A 9 -17.75 10.63 -3.53
C PHE A 9 -16.27 10.98 -3.69
N ASN A 10 -15.76 11.93 -2.91
CA ASN A 10 -14.34 12.27 -2.90
C ASN A 10 -13.50 11.14 -2.28
N MET A 11 -12.82 10.39 -3.15
CA MET A 11 -11.90 9.31 -2.77
C MET A 11 -10.43 9.75 -2.73
N ASN A 12 -10.16 11.07 -2.81
CA ASN A 12 -8.80 11.60 -2.79
C ASN A 12 -8.22 11.56 -1.37
N TYR A 13 -6.89 11.49 -1.30
CA TYR A 13 -6.13 11.52 -0.07
C TYR A 13 -4.91 12.44 -0.22
N THR A 14 -4.37 12.89 0.90
CA THR A 14 -3.10 13.62 0.98
C THR A 14 -2.09 12.82 1.78
N ILE A 15 -0.80 13.15 1.67
CA ILE A 15 0.27 12.57 2.48
C ILE A 15 0.70 13.61 3.52
N LEU A 16 0.71 13.22 4.78
CA LEU A 16 1.15 14.02 5.91
C LEU A 16 2.68 13.99 6.08
N ASP A 17 3.22 14.87 6.91
CA ASP A 17 4.65 14.94 7.25
C ASP A 17 5.17 13.65 7.92
N ASN A 18 4.29 12.87 8.56
CA ASN A 18 4.62 11.53 9.09
C ASN A 18 4.56 10.43 8.02
N LEU A 19 4.48 10.80 6.73
CA LEU A 19 4.41 9.92 5.57
C LEU A 19 3.17 9.01 5.50
N ARG A 20 2.18 9.21 6.37
CA ARG A 20 0.87 8.53 6.31
C ARG A 20 -0.06 9.27 5.37
N ASP A 21 -0.89 8.51 4.66
CA ASP A 21 -1.98 9.03 3.85
C ASP A 21 -3.23 9.26 4.67
N GLU A 22 -3.97 10.34 4.42
CA GLU A 22 -5.27 10.61 5.04
C GLU A 22 -6.31 11.06 4.01
N PRO A 23 -7.61 10.78 4.22
CA PRO A 23 -8.67 11.26 3.34
C PRO A 23 -8.68 12.78 3.26
N VAL A 24 -8.83 13.33 2.05
CA VAL A 24 -9.11 14.78 1.88
C VAL A 24 -10.47 15.12 2.46
N ASP A 25 -11.45 14.24 2.29
CA ASP A 25 -12.75 14.30 2.93
C ASP A 25 -13.09 12.95 3.57
N PHE A 26 -13.05 12.91 4.90
CA PHE A 26 -13.28 11.68 5.66
C PHE A 26 -14.71 11.15 5.51
N ALA A 27 -15.70 12.04 5.51
CA ALA A 27 -17.10 11.66 5.45
C ALA A 27 -17.46 11.13 4.05
N GLU A 28 -17.00 11.81 3.00
CA GLU A 28 -17.22 11.34 1.63
C GLU A 28 -16.48 10.03 1.35
N MET A 29 -15.23 9.87 1.82
CA MET A 29 -14.51 8.60 1.65
C MET A 29 -15.24 7.45 2.35
N GLN A 30 -15.83 7.68 3.54
CA GLN A 30 -16.66 6.67 4.21
C GLN A 30 -17.90 6.28 3.38
N GLN A 31 -18.59 7.25 2.76
CA GLN A 31 -19.72 6.95 1.89
C GLN A 31 -19.27 6.22 0.61
N GLY A 32 -18.12 6.60 0.04
CA GLY A 32 -17.52 5.92 -1.09
C GLY A 32 -17.13 4.47 -0.79
N ILE A 33 -16.64 4.17 0.42
CA ILE A 33 -16.42 2.79 0.87
C ILE A 33 -17.73 1.99 0.85
N LEU A 34 -18.82 2.54 1.39
CA LEU A 34 -20.12 1.85 1.40
C LEU A 34 -20.64 1.61 -0.03
N PHE A 35 -20.47 2.59 -0.91
CA PHE A 35 -20.82 2.46 -2.32
C PHE A 35 -20.01 1.37 -3.02
N LEU A 36 -18.70 1.33 -2.81
CA LEU A 36 -17.82 0.30 -3.39
C LEU A 36 -18.14 -1.10 -2.84
N ILE A 37 -18.50 -1.22 -1.57
CA ILE A 37 -18.93 -2.51 -0.98
C ILE A 37 -20.20 -3.01 -1.69
N LYS A 38 -21.15 -2.12 -2.00
CA LYS A 38 -22.33 -2.50 -2.79
C LYS A 38 -21.97 -2.90 -4.22
N ASP A 39 -21.02 -2.20 -4.87
CA ASP A 39 -20.53 -2.57 -6.20
C ASP A 39 -19.89 -3.96 -6.23
N LEU A 40 -19.22 -4.38 -5.14
CA LEU A 40 -18.62 -5.73 -5.05
C LEU A 40 -19.64 -6.86 -5.28
N GLU A 41 -20.90 -6.67 -4.92
CA GLU A 41 -21.96 -7.67 -5.10
C GLU A 41 -22.26 -7.92 -6.58
N THR A 42 -21.95 -6.96 -7.44
CA THR A 42 -22.15 -7.06 -8.89
C THR A 42 -21.01 -7.79 -9.61
N ILE A 43 -19.86 -7.96 -8.95
CA ILE A 43 -18.66 -8.57 -9.53
C ILE A 43 -18.73 -10.09 -9.35
N THR A 44 -18.84 -10.81 -10.46
CA THR A 44 -18.95 -12.28 -10.47
C THR A 44 -17.60 -12.99 -10.47
N SER A 45 -16.57 -12.41 -11.09
CA SER A 45 -15.22 -12.97 -11.13
C SER A 45 -14.56 -12.92 -9.75
N PRO A 46 -14.14 -14.06 -9.15
CA PRO A 46 -13.51 -14.07 -7.83
C PRO A 46 -12.23 -13.21 -7.78
N VAL A 47 -11.42 -13.26 -8.84
CA VAL A 47 -10.17 -12.48 -8.94
C VAL A 47 -10.47 -10.99 -9.02
N GLU A 48 -11.41 -10.58 -9.87
CA GLU A 48 -11.78 -9.16 -9.99
C GLU A 48 -12.40 -8.64 -8.69
N LYS A 49 -13.25 -9.45 -8.05
CA LYS A 49 -13.87 -9.12 -6.77
C LYS A 49 -12.81 -8.93 -5.69
N ALA A 50 -11.84 -9.84 -5.58
CA ALA A 50 -10.74 -9.73 -4.63
C ALA A 50 -9.84 -8.51 -4.92
N ILE A 51 -9.59 -8.17 -6.19
CA ILE A 51 -8.87 -6.93 -6.55
C ILE A 51 -9.64 -5.70 -6.09
N ALA A 52 -10.95 -5.64 -6.36
CA ALA A 52 -11.79 -4.52 -5.91
C ALA A 52 -11.84 -4.42 -4.37
N GLN A 53 -12.03 -5.55 -3.69
CA GLN A 53 -12.03 -5.65 -2.23
C GLN A 53 -10.69 -5.19 -1.63
N SER A 54 -9.56 -5.56 -2.25
CA SER A 54 -8.25 -5.07 -1.83
C SER A 54 -8.12 -3.54 -1.93
N ARG A 55 -8.84 -2.89 -2.86
CA ARG A 55 -8.85 -1.41 -2.98
C ARG A 55 -9.69 -0.79 -1.88
N ILE A 56 -10.83 -1.40 -1.54
CA ILE A 56 -11.65 -0.98 -0.41
C ILE A 56 -10.85 -1.03 0.90
N GLY A 57 -10.03 -2.07 1.10
CA GLY A 57 -9.12 -2.17 2.25
C GLY A 57 -8.17 -0.97 2.42
N VAL A 58 -7.73 -0.35 1.31
CA VAL A 58 -6.90 0.86 1.37
C VAL A 58 -7.66 2.04 1.97
N PHE A 59 -8.90 2.26 1.52
CA PHE A 59 -9.75 3.35 2.01
C PHE A 59 -10.22 3.10 3.44
N GLN A 60 -10.55 1.85 3.77
CA GLN A 60 -10.87 1.45 5.15
C GLN A 60 -9.70 1.78 6.10
N ARG A 61 -8.46 1.48 5.70
CA ARG A 61 -7.26 1.86 6.47
C ARG A 61 -7.16 3.38 6.63
N MET A 62 -7.28 4.16 5.55
CA MET A 62 -7.25 5.63 5.61
C MET A 62 -8.34 6.21 6.51
N CYS A 63 -9.49 5.54 6.63
CA CYS A 63 -10.58 5.89 7.55
C CYS A 63 -10.43 5.27 8.95
N TRP A 64 -9.25 4.76 9.32
CA TRP A 64 -8.96 4.11 10.60
C TRP A 64 -9.84 2.90 10.94
N GLN A 65 -10.45 2.27 9.94
CA GLN A 65 -11.20 1.02 10.07
C GLN A 65 -10.25 -0.18 9.92
N LEU A 66 -9.21 -0.23 10.76
CA LEU A 66 -8.09 -1.17 10.61
C LEU A 66 -8.53 -2.64 10.65
N ASP A 67 -9.42 -3.01 11.58
CA ASP A 67 -9.95 -4.39 11.67
C ASP A 67 -10.68 -4.82 10.39
N LYS A 68 -11.47 -3.90 9.80
CA LYS A 68 -12.21 -4.18 8.56
C LYS A 68 -11.26 -4.24 7.36
N ALA A 69 -10.26 -3.36 7.32
CA ALA A 69 -9.22 -3.35 6.30
C ALA A 69 -8.45 -4.67 6.33
N GLU A 70 -8.01 -5.11 7.51
CA GLU A 70 -7.31 -6.37 7.70
C GLU A 70 -8.16 -7.56 7.25
N ALA A 71 -9.40 -7.68 7.73
CA ALA A 71 -10.30 -8.77 7.35
C ALA A 71 -10.52 -8.80 5.83
N SER A 72 -10.81 -7.65 5.23
CA SER A 72 -11.07 -7.52 3.79
C SER A 72 -9.84 -7.86 2.95
N LEU A 73 -8.65 -7.44 3.39
CA LEU A 73 -7.40 -7.71 2.69
C LEU A 73 -6.94 -9.16 2.84
N LYS A 74 -7.16 -9.79 4.00
CA LYS A 74 -6.88 -11.22 4.21
C LYS A 74 -7.75 -12.08 3.29
N GLU A 75 -9.05 -11.84 3.23
CA GLU A 75 -9.94 -12.59 2.34
C GLU A 75 -9.52 -12.41 0.87
N ALA A 76 -9.28 -11.17 0.42
CA ALA A 76 -8.82 -10.89 -0.93
C ALA A 76 -7.47 -11.58 -1.23
N PHE A 77 -6.52 -11.55 -0.29
CA PHE A 77 -5.22 -12.19 -0.44
C PHE A 77 -5.35 -13.70 -0.67
N GLU A 78 -6.18 -14.39 0.13
CA GLU A 78 -6.40 -15.82 0.01
C GLU A 78 -7.03 -16.19 -1.33
N VAL A 79 -8.07 -15.46 -1.76
CA VAL A 79 -8.70 -15.68 -3.08
C VAL A 79 -7.69 -15.51 -4.22
N LEU A 80 -6.88 -14.45 -4.19
CA LEU A 80 -5.87 -14.19 -5.22
C LEU A 80 -4.77 -15.27 -5.23
N ARG A 81 -4.41 -15.79 -4.05
CA ARG A 81 -3.44 -16.87 -3.89
C ARG A 81 -3.98 -18.19 -4.45
N GLU A 82 -5.22 -18.56 -4.12
CA GLU A 82 -5.89 -19.76 -4.64
C GLU A 82 -6.03 -19.73 -6.16
N ASN A 83 -6.32 -18.56 -6.72
CA ASN A 83 -6.41 -18.34 -8.16
C ASN A 83 -5.04 -18.11 -8.83
N ARG A 84 -3.93 -18.23 -8.09
CA ARG A 84 -2.54 -18.07 -8.59
C ARG A 84 -2.28 -16.74 -9.30
N TYR A 85 -3.00 -15.68 -8.94
CA TYR A 85 -2.84 -14.36 -9.54
C TYR A 85 -1.77 -13.55 -8.79
N MET A 86 -0.50 -13.86 -9.08
CA MET A 86 0.65 -13.33 -8.34
C MET A 86 0.75 -11.79 -8.26
N PRO A 87 0.44 -11.01 -9.31
CA PRO A 87 0.43 -9.55 -9.19
C PRO A 87 -0.55 -9.06 -8.13
N GLY A 88 -1.71 -9.71 -7.99
CA GLY A 88 -2.70 -9.40 -6.97
C GLY A 88 -2.27 -9.85 -5.57
N VAL A 89 -1.62 -11.02 -5.46
CA VAL A 89 -1.07 -11.52 -4.18
C VAL A 89 -0.07 -10.52 -3.61
N VAL A 90 0.89 -10.06 -4.41
CA VAL A 90 1.91 -9.11 -3.95
C VAL A 90 1.30 -7.76 -3.60
N ASN A 91 0.47 -7.19 -4.47
CA ASN A 91 -0.18 -5.90 -4.22
C ASN A 91 -1.04 -5.94 -2.94
N THR A 92 -1.84 -6.99 -2.75
CA THR A 92 -2.69 -7.15 -1.57
C THR A 92 -1.87 -7.44 -0.32
N GLY A 93 -0.78 -8.20 -0.44
CA GLY A 93 0.17 -8.43 0.65
C GLY A 93 0.82 -7.14 1.14
N ILE A 94 1.26 -6.26 0.24
CA ILE A 94 1.78 -4.93 0.58
C ILE A 94 0.72 -4.10 1.33
N ARG A 95 -0.52 -4.12 0.86
CA ARG A 95 -1.62 -3.38 1.51
C ARG A 95 -1.94 -3.92 2.90
N LEU A 96 -1.95 -5.24 3.06
CA LEU A 96 -2.16 -5.89 4.36
C LEU A 96 -1.02 -5.57 5.34
N ALA A 97 0.22 -5.63 4.86
CA ALA A 97 1.39 -5.20 5.64
C ALA A 97 1.30 -3.73 6.06
N HIS A 98 0.73 -2.88 5.20
CA HIS A 98 0.50 -1.47 5.54
C HIS A 98 -0.56 -1.27 6.62
N VAL A 99 -1.56 -2.17 6.71
CA VAL A 99 -2.52 -2.19 7.84
C VAL A 99 -1.81 -2.58 9.14
N TYR A 100 -1.00 -3.65 9.12
CA TYR A 100 -0.19 -4.02 10.30
C TYR A 100 0.75 -2.90 10.73
N HIS A 101 1.37 -2.20 9.77
CA HIS A 101 2.22 -1.05 10.04
C HIS A 101 1.44 0.06 10.77
N TRP A 102 0.24 0.41 10.30
CA TRP A 102 -0.61 1.41 10.94
C TRP A 102 -1.11 1.01 12.31
N ASN A 103 -1.27 -0.30 12.54
CA ASN A 103 -1.62 -0.88 13.83
C ASN A 103 -0.40 -1.09 14.76
N GLU A 104 0.77 -0.53 14.39
CA GLU A 104 2.04 -0.65 15.14
C GLU A 104 2.53 -2.09 15.32
N GLU A 105 2.02 -3.03 14.53
CA GLU A 105 2.46 -4.42 14.46
C GLU A 105 3.67 -4.54 13.53
N TYR A 106 4.72 -3.75 13.81
CA TYR A 106 5.88 -3.56 12.93
C TYR A 106 6.53 -4.87 12.50
N ALA A 107 6.67 -5.84 13.40
CA ALA A 107 7.25 -7.14 13.08
C ALA A 107 6.43 -7.90 12.01
N LYS A 108 5.09 -7.89 12.10
CA LYS A 108 4.22 -8.52 11.10
C LYS A 108 4.25 -7.78 9.77
N ALA A 109 4.28 -6.44 9.82
CA ALA A 109 4.38 -5.61 8.64
C ALA A 109 5.68 -5.89 7.88
N GLU A 110 6.82 -5.88 8.58
CA GLU A 110 8.14 -6.13 8.00
C GLU A 110 8.27 -7.53 7.42
N GLU A 111 7.78 -8.55 8.13
CA GLU A 111 7.78 -9.93 7.64
C GLU A 111 7.03 -10.02 6.31
N LEU A 112 5.83 -9.42 6.22
CA LEU A 112 5.00 -9.50 5.03
C LEU A 112 5.54 -8.64 3.88
N PHE A 113 6.06 -7.44 4.16
CA PHE A 113 6.75 -6.63 3.13
C PHE A 113 7.99 -7.36 2.59
N THR A 114 8.79 -8.00 3.45
CA THR A 114 9.98 -8.74 3.04
C THR A 114 9.62 -9.95 2.19
N LYS A 115 8.57 -10.70 2.56
CA LYS A 115 8.04 -11.79 1.73
C LYS A 115 7.60 -11.29 0.34
N CYS A 116 6.90 -10.16 0.27
CA CYS A 116 6.49 -9.56 -1.01
C CYS A 116 7.70 -9.12 -1.84
N LEU A 117 8.71 -8.50 -1.21
CA LEU A 117 9.96 -8.09 -1.84
C LEU A 117 10.71 -9.27 -2.45
N ASP A 118 10.81 -10.38 -1.71
CA ASP A 118 11.43 -11.61 -2.18
C ASP A 118 10.71 -12.21 -3.39
N ILE A 119 9.37 -12.17 -3.39
CA ILE A 119 8.57 -12.61 -4.55
C ILE A 119 8.88 -11.73 -5.77
N CYS A 120 8.91 -10.41 -5.60
CA CYS A 120 9.26 -9.48 -6.69
C CYS A 120 10.63 -9.78 -7.30
N ARG A 121 11.66 -9.93 -6.46
CA ARG A 121 13.04 -10.15 -6.89
C ARG A 121 13.26 -11.48 -7.60
N LYS A 122 12.53 -12.52 -7.18
CA LYS A 122 12.60 -13.87 -7.78
C LYS A 122 11.72 -14.03 -9.02
N SER A 123 10.82 -13.07 -9.29
CA SER A 123 9.89 -13.16 -10.40
C SER A 123 10.51 -12.75 -11.73
N ASN A 124 10.13 -13.46 -12.80
CA ASN A 124 10.38 -13.06 -14.19
C ASN A 124 9.18 -12.30 -14.81
N ASP A 125 8.05 -12.20 -14.10
CA ASP A 125 6.88 -11.45 -14.55
C ASP A 125 6.99 -9.98 -14.13
N ASN A 126 7.11 -9.09 -15.12
CA ASN A 126 7.19 -7.64 -14.91
C ASN A 126 5.97 -7.08 -14.16
N ASN A 127 4.80 -7.72 -14.25
CA ASN A 127 3.61 -7.31 -13.47
C ASN A 127 3.75 -7.58 -11.97
N VAL A 128 4.68 -8.46 -11.59
CA VAL A 128 5.05 -8.72 -10.19
C VAL A 128 6.25 -7.88 -9.80
N LYS A 129 7.28 -7.80 -10.66
CA LYS A 129 8.54 -7.06 -10.36
C LYS A 129 8.31 -5.58 -10.07
N LYS A 130 7.36 -4.94 -10.75
CA LYS A 130 7.00 -3.52 -10.54
C LYS A 130 6.63 -3.16 -9.10
N TYR A 131 6.28 -4.13 -8.26
CA TYR A 131 5.96 -3.90 -6.85
C TYR A 131 7.20 -3.83 -5.95
N GLU A 132 8.40 -4.12 -6.46
CA GLU A 132 9.64 -4.08 -5.68
C GLU A 132 9.87 -2.69 -5.05
N SER A 133 9.70 -1.62 -5.84
CA SER A 133 9.86 -0.26 -5.37
C SER A 133 8.82 0.13 -4.31
N PHE A 134 7.62 -0.47 -4.34
CA PHE A 134 6.59 -0.29 -3.32
C PHE A 134 6.96 -1.00 -2.01
N CYS A 135 7.44 -2.24 -2.07
CA CYS A 135 7.92 -2.96 -0.89
C CYS A 135 9.02 -2.16 -0.18
N LEU A 136 10.03 -1.68 -0.92
CA LEU A 136 11.11 -0.87 -0.36
C LEU A 136 10.59 0.44 0.23
N GLN A 137 9.72 1.16 -0.49
CA GLN A 137 9.12 2.39 0.02
C GLN A 137 8.38 2.15 1.35
N HIS A 138 7.60 1.09 1.47
CA HIS A 138 6.83 0.84 2.69
C HIS A 138 7.68 0.27 3.83
N LEU A 139 8.71 -0.52 3.56
CA LEU A 139 9.73 -0.88 4.55
C LEU A 139 10.44 0.36 5.11
N GLY A 140 10.77 1.32 4.24
CA GLY A 140 11.33 2.59 4.66
C GLY A 140 10.40 3.37 5.58
N LYS A 141 9.10 3.45 5.26
CA LYS A 141 8.11 4.07 6.15
C LYS A 141 7.99 3.34 7.49
N CYS A 142 8.02 2.00 7.47
CA CYS A 142 7.95 1.16 8.67
C CYS A 142 9.16 1.39 9.61
N ARG A 143 10.36 1.53 9.04
CA ARG A 143 11.57 1.90 9.80
C ARG A 143 11.53 3.35 10.30
N PHE A 144 10.97 4.26 9.50
CA PHE A 144 10.81 5.65 9.85
C PHE A 144 9.91 5.83 11.09
N ASP A 145 8.76 5.16 11.14
CA ASP A 145 7.84 5.21 12.30
C ASP A 145 8.47 4.60 13.58
N GLN A 146 9.48 3.73 13.44
CA GLN A 146 10.29 3.19 14.55
C GLN A 146 11.50 4.06 14.91
N ALA A 147 11.60 5.28 14.37
CA ALA A 147 12.74 6.19 14.52
C ALA A 147 14.10 5.63 14.03
N MET A 148 14.09 4.59 13.20
CA MET A 148 15.28 3.99 12.59
C MET A 148 15.62 4.73 11.29
N PHE A 149 15.94 6.03 11.38
CA PHE A 149 15.99 6.92 10.22
C PHE A 149 17.06 6.55 9.17
N ASN A 150 18.22 6.04 9.59
CA ASN A 150 19.26 5.56 8.67
C ASN A 150 18.80 4.33 7.87
N ASP A 151 18.12 3.38 8.52
CA ASP A 151 17.57 2.21 7.83
C ASP A 151 16.43 2.61 6.90
N ALA A 152 15.56 3.53 7.33
CA ALA A 152 14.52 4.11 6.49
C ALA A 152 15.11 4.74 5.21
N LEU A 153 16.19 5.52 5.36
CA LEU A 153 16.88 6.15 4.24
C LEU A 153 17.44 5.13 3.24
N ASN A 154 18.05 4.04 3.73
CA ASN A 154 18.55 2.97 2.87
C ASN A 154 17.42 2.35 2.02
N PHE A 155 16.27 2.08 2.63
CA PHE A 155 15.11 1.57 1.91
C PHE A 155 14.54 2.58 0.90
N PHE A 156 14.43 3.85 1.26
CA PHE A 156 13.94 4.88 0.33
C PHE A 156 14.88 5.11 -0.85
N LEU A 157 16.20 5.06 -0.65
CA LEU A 157 17.17 5.15 -1.75
C LEU A 157 17.02 3.97 -2.73
N GLY A 158 16.88 2.74 -2.22
CA GLY A 158 16.61 1.59 -3.07
C GLY A 158 15.29 1.71 -3.84
N ALA A 159 14.24 2.26 -3.22
CA ALA A 159 12.98 2.54 -3.91
C ALA A 159 13.14 3.60 -5.00
N LEU A 160 13.92 4.66 -4.73
CA LEU A 160 14.18 5.75 -5.67
C LEU A 160 14.92 5.26 -6.91
N ASP A 161 15.94 4.42 -6.75
CA ASP A 161 16.73 3.89 -7.87
C ASP A 161 15.84 3.11 -8.85
N LEU A 162 14.95 2.27 -8.34
CA LEU A 162 13.97 1.56 -9.18
C LEU A 162 12.97 2.50 -9.84
N ARG A 163 12.44 3.48 -9.10
CA ARG A 163 11.45 4.44 -9.62
C ARG A 163 12.03 5.36 -10.70
N LEU A 164 13.31 5.72 -10.59
CA LEU A 164 14.04 6.46 -11.62
C LEU A 164 14.16 5.64 -12.90
N PHE A 165 14.44 4.35 -12.79
CA PHE A 165 14.45 3.44 -13.94
C PHE A 165 13.05 3.26 -14.56
N GLU A 166 12.00 3.17 -13.75
CA GLU A 166 10.60 3.07 -14.19
C GLU A 166 10.04 4.36 -14.80
N GLY A 167 10.62 5.53 -14.46
CA GLY A 167 10.22 6.83 -14.99
C GLY A 167 8.92 7.40 -14.40
N ASN A 168 8.44 6.88 -13.26
CA ASN A 168 7.20 7.37 -12.63
C ASN A 168 7.47 8.61 -11.76
N LEU A 169 7.20 9.80 -12.32
CA LEU A 169 7.49 11.09 -11.69
C LEU A 169 6.79 11.28 -10.33
N ASP A 170 5.54 10.84 -10.19
CA ASP A 170 4.79 10.98 -8.93
C ASP A 170 5.43 10.15 -7.82
N LEU A 171 5.81 8.90 -8.14
CA LEU A 171 6.49 8.02 -7.20
C LEU A 171 7.89 8.53 -6.86
N ILE A 172 8.63 9.07 -7.83
CA ILE A 172 9.95 9.68 -7.62
C ILE A 172 9.83 10.87 -6.65
N ASN A 173 8.87 11.76 -6.87
CA ASN A 173 8.67 12.94 -6.03
C ASN A 173 8.27 12.54 -4.61
N SER A 174 7.35 11.58 -4.47
CA SER A 174 6.97 11.02 -3.18
C SER A 174 8.16 10.41 -2.42
N THR A 175 9.03 9.63 -3.09
CA THR A 175 10.22 9.06 -2.45
C THR A 175 11.24 10.12 -2.07
N ARG A 176 11.47 11.13 -2.93
CA ARG A 176 12.39 12.24 -2.62
C ARG A 176 11.94 13.03 -1.39
N HIS A 177 10.64 13.26 -1.25
CA HIS A 177 10.08 13.88 -0.05
C HIS A 177 10.33 13.03 1.20
N ALA A 178 10.07 11.72 1.14
CA ALA A 178 10.36 10.80 2.24
C ALA A 178 11.86 10.78 2.61
N ILE A 179 12.77 10.82 1.61
CA ILE A 179 14.22 10.93 1.82
C ILE A 179 14.59 12.23 2.54
N ALA A 180 14.01 13.36 2.12
CA ALA A 180 14.30 14.66 2.73
C ALA A 180 13.93 14.66 4.22
N ILE A 181 12.73 14.21 4.55
CA ILE A 181 12.25 14.11 5.95
C ILE A 181 13.13 13.13 6.74
N ALA A 182 13.45 11.95 6.19
CA ALA A 182 14.28 10.97 6.88
C ALA A 182 15.70 11.47 7.16
N LYS A 183 16.32 12.21 6.21
CA LYS A 183 17.63 12.83 6.40
C LYS A 183 17.61 13.88 7.50
N GLU A 184 16.63 14.79 7.46
CA GLU A 184 16.47 15.81 8.51
C GLU A 184 16.35 15.16 9.90
N LYS A 185 15.57 14.09 10.03
CA LYS A 185 15.45 13.36 11.29
C LYS A 185 16.73 12.63 11.69
N ALA A 186 17.43 12.01 10.74
CA ALA A 186 18.69 11.31 11.00
C ALA A 186 19.81 12.25 11.48
N ASP A 187 19.88 13.46 10.93
CA ASP A 187 20.89 14.46 11.29
C ASP A 187 20.65 15.11 12.67
N ASN A 188 19.44 14.96 13.22
CA ASN A 188 19.01 15.52 14.50
C ASN A 188 19.03 14.51 15.67
N VAL A 189 19.57 13.29 15.46
CA VAL A 189 19.71 12.22 16.47
C VAL A 189 21.18 12.02 16.82
#